data_AF-A0A8T7J623-F1
#
_entry.id   AF-A0A8T7J623-F1
#
_cell.length_a   1.000
_cell.length_b   1.000
_cell.length_c   1.000
_cell.angle_alpha   90.00
_cell.angle_beta   90.00
_cell.angle_gamma   90.00
#
_symmetry.space_group_name_H-M   'P 1'
#
loop_
_entity.id
_entity.type
_entity.pdbx_description
1 polymer ?
#
loop_
_entity_poly.entity_id
_entity_poly.type
_entity_poly.pdbx_seq_one_letter_code
_entity_poly.pdbx_strand_id
1 'polypeptide(L)'
;RYLGAYAKLKGQKDVDFPAYLDFITKKTTLNTGVLAVNMHVEQYTALLKYKLDVFNLNFGSIVYLERKDKLAQAVSLSKAQITDQWSSQTQAVAELPTNIPHSHVTKSLLHLVESHEYYLNQLASKTHFHYDYETFKSLDSLTCYQEPLAKLGIEIPQSVSLETGLTQQANKQSDEIKANYLSFINGN
;
A
#
# COMPACT_ATOMS: atom_id res chain seq x y z
N ARG A 1 -1.55 -12.17 7.18
CA ARG A 1 -0.26 -12.40 7.89
C ARG A 1 -0.30 -11.89 9.35
N TYR A 2 -0.70 -10.63 9.60
CA TYR A 2 -0.72 -10.04 10.97
C TYR A 2 -1.81 -10.58 11.91
N LEU A 3 -3.06 -10.77 11.44
CA LEU A 3 -4.12 -11.43 12.22
C LEU A 3 -3.72 -12.86 12.64
N GLY A 4 -3.13 -13.62 11.72
CA GLY A 4 -2.61 -14.96 12.02
C GLY A 4 -1.41 -14.97 12.98
N ALA A 5 -0.54 -13.95 12.92
CA ALA A 5 0.53 -13.78 13.89
C ALA A 5 0.00 -13.39 15.28
N TYR A 6 -1.03 -12.55 15.36
CA TYR A 6 -1.73 -12.22 16.60
C TYR A 6 -2.42 -13.44 17.20
N ALA A 7 -3.17 -14.21 16.40
CA ALA A 7 -3.81 -15.46 16.81
C ALA A 7 -2.79 -16.44 17.42
N LYS A 8 -1.64 -16.62 16.75
CA LYS A 8 -0.53 -17.44 17.27
C LYS A 8 0.06 -16.90 18.56
N LEU A 9 0.26 -15.59 18.67
CA LEU A 9 0.82 -14.94 19.86
C LEU A 9 -0.12 -15.00 21.06
N LYS A 10 -1.43 -15.04 20.84
CA LYS A 10 -2.46 -15.14 21.89
C LYS A 10 -2.96 -16.57 22.13
N GLY A 11 -2.53 -17.54 21.34
CA GLY A 11 -2.98 -18.94 21.43
C GLY A 11 -4.46 -19.14 21.10
N GLN A 12 -5.06 -18.23 20.34
CA GLN A 12 -6.50 -18.25 20.01
C GLN A 12 -6.73 -18.80 18.60
N LYS A 13 -7.75 -19.66 18.43
CA LYS A 13 -8.20 -20.13 17.11
C LYS A 13 -9.02 -19.08 16.37
N ASP A 14 -9.85 -18.35 17.12
CA ASP A 14 -10.68 -17.26 16.61
C ASP A 14 -10.20 -15.92 17.18
N VAL A 15 -10.04 -14.93 16.30
CA VAL A 15 -9.56 -13.59 16.68
C VAL A 15 -10.75 -12.69 16.94
N ASP A 16 -10.88 -12.21 18.18
CA ASP A 16 -11.76 -11.10 18.49
C ASP A 16 -11.20 -9.79 17.89
N PHE A 17 -11.93 -9.21 16.95
CA PHE A 17 -11.45 -8.04 16.20
C PHE A 17 -11.28 -6.79 17.06
N PRO A 18 -12.21 -6.43 17.97
CA PRO A 18 -11.98 -5.44 19.02
C PRO A 18 -10.67 -5.64 19.79
N ALA A 19 -10.40 -6.85 20.30
CA ALA A 19 -9.16 -7.13 21.03
C ALA A 19 -7.90 -6.99 20.14
N TYR A 20 -7.98 -7.40 18.87
CA TYR A 20 -6.89 -7.21 17.91
C TYR A 20 -6.65 -5.73 17.61
N LEU A 21 -7.71 -4.94 17.47
CA LEU A 21 -7.62 -3.51 17.21
C LEU A 21 -7.02 -2.78 18.42
N ASP A 22 -7.44 -3.12 19.64
CA ASP A 22 -6.84 -2.58 20.88
C ASP A 22 -5.34 -2.93 20.96
N PHE A 23 -4.97 -4.16 20.63
CA PHE A 23 -3.58 -4.60 20.59
C PHE A 23 -2.74 -3.81 19.58
N ILE A 24 -3.24 -3.66 18.34
CA ILE A 24 -2.54 -2.86 17.32
C ILE A 24 -2.48 -1.40 17.75
N THR A 25 -3.57 -0.82 18.23
CA THR A 25 -3.62 0.58 18.64
C THR A 25 -2.55 0.84 19.69
N LYS A 26 -2.53 0.07 20.78
CA LYS A 26 -1.53 0.21 21.85
C LYS A 26 -0.09 -0.01 21.38
N LYS A 27 0.13 -0.92 20.43
CA LYS A 27 1.46 -1.21 19.90
C LYS A 27 1.97 -0.11 18.93
N THR A 28 1.06 0.52 18.19
CA THR A 28 1.40 1.44 17.09
C THR A 28 1.40 2.90 17.54
N THR A 29 0.67 3.25 18.60
CA THR A 29 0.62 4.63 19.15
C THR A 29 1.73 4.94 20.14
N LEU A 30 2.59 3.97 20.47
CA LEU A 30 3.65 4.10 21.48
C LEU A 30 4.50 5.36 21.21
N ASN A 31 4.31 6.36 22.07
CA ASN A 31 4.99 7.66 22.17
C ASN A 31 4.62 8.77 21.17
N THR A 32 3.72 8.54 20.22
CA THR A 32 3.26 9.59 19.27
C THR A 32 1.82 10.01 19.50
N GLY A 33 0.98 9.14 20.10
CA GLY A 33 -0.46 9.37 20.20
C GLY A 33 -1.21 9.23 18.86
N VAL A 34 -0.51 8.92 17.76
CA VAL A 34 -1.08 8.82 16.41
C VAL A 34 -1.15 7.35 15.99
N LEU A 35 -2.34 6.90 15.62
CA LEU A 35 -2.54 5.61 14.97
C LEU A 35 -2.52 5.80 13.45
N ALA A 36 -1.58 5.16 12.77
CA ALA A 36 -1.53 5.10 11.31
C ALA A 36 -1.82 3.67 10.83
N VAL A 37 -2.70 3.54 9.84
CA VAL A 37 -3.02 2.27 9.20
C VAL A 37 -2.85 2.42 7.70
N ASN A 38 -2.02 1.57 7.10
CA ASN A 38 -1.94 1.41 5.65
C ASN A 38 -2.79 0.20 5.26
N MET A 39 -3.68 0.37 4.29
CA MET A 39 -4.59 -0.67 3.83
C MET A 39 -4.79 -0.56 2.32
N HIS A 40 -4.65 -1.70 1.64
CA HIS A 40 -5.02 -1.81 0.23
C HIS A 40 -6.52 -2.08 0.07
N VAL A 41 -7.09 -1.73 -1.09
CA VAL A 41 -8.53 -1.84 -1.36
C VAL A 41 -9.03 -3.28 -1.23
N GLU A 42 -8.25 -4.26 -1.65
CA GLU A 42 -8.59 -5.68 -1.53
C GLU A 42 -8.62 -6.15 -0.07
N GLN A 43 -7.79 -5.57 0.80
CA GLN A 43 -7.81 -5.87 2.22
C GLN A 43 -9.08 -5.30 2.86
N TYR A 44 -9.46 -4.08 2.50
CA TYR A 44 -10.70 -3.47 2.94
C TYR A 44 -11.92 -4.28 2.50
N THR A 45 -12.02 -4.63 1.22
CA THR A 45 -13.14 -5.43 0.71
C THR A 45 -13.20 -6.83 1.32
N ALA A 46 -12.04 -7.43 1.67
CA ALA A 46 -12.01 -8.67 2.43
C ALA A 46 -12.58 -8.50 3.85
N LEU A 47 -12.26 -7.40 4.56
CA LEU A 47 -12.79 -7.11 5.89
C LEU A 47 -14.30 -6.88 5.88
N LEU A 48 -14.84 -6.26 4.82
CA LEU A 48 -16.28 -6.08 4.66
C LEU A 48 -17.04 -7.42 4.64
N LYS A 49 -16.45 -8.50 4.11
CA LYS A 49 -17.06 -9.85 4.14
C LYS A 49 -17.26 -10.37 5.57
N TYR A 50 -16.46 -9.89 6.51
CA TYR A 50 -16.58 -10.17 7.95
C TYR A 50 -17.39 -9.10 8.69
N LYS A 51 -18.11 -8.23 7.98
CA LYS A 51 -18.89 -7.10 8.53
C LYS A 51 -18.04 -6.08 9.29
N LEU A 52 -16.78 -5.95 8.90
CA LEU A 52 -15.85 -4.99 9.49
C LEU A 52 -15.61 -3.84 8.51
N ASP A 53 -16.22 -2.69 8.79
CA ASP A 53 -15.95 -1.45 8.08
C ASP A 53 -14.94 -0.60 8.88
N VAL A 54 -13.75 -0.43 8.31
CA VAL A 54 -12.63 0.30 8.91
C VAL A 54 -12.91 1.80 9.00
N PHE A 55 -13.81 2.34 8.17
CA PHE A 55 -14.21 3.75 8.25
C PHE A 55 -15.01 4.05 9.54
N ASN A 56 -15.61 3.03 10.17
CA ASN A 56 -16.28 3.18 11.47
C ASN A 56 -15.31 3.47 12.62
N LEU A 57 -14.00 3.37 12.39
CA LEU A 57 -12.97 3.75 13.35
C LEU A 57 -12.76 5.27 13.45
N ASN A 58 -13.46 6.06 12.62
CA ASN A 58 -13.44 7.53 12.66
C ASN A 58 -12.02 8.12 12.55
N PHE A 59 -11.23 7.66 11.56
CA PHE A 59 -9.92 8.23 11.29
C PHE A 59 -10.03 9.73 10.98
N GLY A 60 -9.29 10.56 11.74
CA GLY A 60 -9.27 12.01 11.55
C GLY A 60 -8.62 12.46 10.23
N SER A 61 -7.81 11.61 9.61
CA SER A 61 -7.18 11.85 8.32
C SER A 61 -7.13 10.56 7.52
N ILE A 62 -7.51 10.62 6.24
CA ILE A 62 -7.68 9.47 5.35
C ILE A 62 -7.11 9.88 4.00
N VAL A 63 -6.07 9.17 3.57
CA VAL A 63 -5.30 9.49 2.38
C VAL A 63 -5.41 8.34 1.40
N TYR A 64 -5.78 8.64 0.16
CA TYR A 64 -5.63 7.72 -0.96
C TYR A 64 -4.34 8.00 -1.71
N LEU A 65 -3.58 6.94 -1.97
CA LEU A 65 -2.35 7.00 -2.74
C LEU A 65 -2.52 6.20 -4.02
N GLU A 66 -2.28 6.86 -5.15
CA GLU A 66 -2.35 6.26 -6.46
C GLU A 66 -0.99 6.28 -7.16
N ARG A 67 -0.69 5.27 -7.99
CA ARG A 67 0.39 5.38 -8.97
C ARG A 67 -0.21 5.54 -10.36
N LYS A 68 0.23 6.56 -11.12
CA LYS A 68 -0.31 6.83 -12.47
C LYS A 68 0.11 5.78 -13.48
N ASP A 69 1.37 5.35 -13.43
CA ASP A 69 1.87 4.29 -14.31
C ASP A 69 1.40 2.91 -13.82
N LYS A 70 0.15 2.54 -14.17
CA LYS A 70 -0.46 1.26 -13.80
C LYS A 70 0.31 0.06 -14.30
N LEU A 71 0.97 0.17 -15.45
CA LEU A 71 1.76 -0.93 -16.00
C LEU A 71 3.04 -1.13 -15.17
N ALA A 72 3.76 -0.06 -14.85
CA ALA A 72 4.92 -0.18 -13.96
C ALA A 72 4.51 -0.65 -12.55
N GLN A 73 3.32 -0.26 -12.07
CA GLN A 73 2.76 -0.79 -10.84
C GLN A 73 2.44 -2.29 -10.95
N ALA A 74 1.84 -2.73 -12.06
CA ALA A 74 1.52 -4.13 -12.32
C ALA A 74 2.77 -5.00 -12.38
N VAL A 75 3.83 -4.56 -13.07
CA VAL A 75 5.12 -5.26 -13.09
C VAL A 75 5.71 -5.38 -11.69
N SER A 76 5.68 -4.28 -10.92
CA SER A 76 6.14 -4.30 -9.53
C SER A 76 5.34 -5.28 -8.67
N LEU A 77 4.03 -5.32 -8.83
CA LEU A 77 3.14 -6.24 -8.12
C LEU A 77 3.39 -7.69 -8.53
N SER A 78 3.53 -7.98 -9.82
CA SER A 78 3.84 -9.32 -10.32
C SER A 78 5.15 -9.84 -9.75
N LYS A 79 6.20 -9.01 -9.68
CA LYS A 79 7.47 -9.36 -9.06
C LYS A 79 7.31 -9.69 -7.58
N ALA A 80 6.59 -8.84 -6.84
CA ALA A 80 6.35 -9.05 -5.41
C ALA A 80 5.56 -10.34 -5.13
N GLN A 81 4.56 -10.63 -5.96
CA GLN A 81 3.77 -11.87 -5.87
C GLN A 81 4.60 -13.14 -6.12
N ILE A 82 5.60 -13.08 -7.00
CA ILE A 82 6.48 -14.21 -7.32
C ILE A 82 7.55 -14.41 -6.23
N THR A 83 8.16 -13.32 -5.76
CA THR A 83 9.32 -13.37 -4.86
C THR A 83 8.94 -13.37 -3.37
N ASP A 84 7.68 -13.11 -3.04
CA ASP A 84 7.18 -12.70 -1.71
C ASP A 84 7.98 -11.52 -1.12
N GLN A 85 8.62 -10.71 -1.97
CA GLN A 85 9.38 -9.54 -1.58
C GLN A 85 8.57 -8.27 -1.86
N TRP A 86 7.99 -7.71 -0.80
CA TRP A 86 7.13 -6.52 -0.87
C TRP A 86 7.87 -5.21 -0.56
N SER A 87 9.11 -5.29 -0.06
CA SER A 87 9.98 -4.14 0.19
C SER A 87 11.45 -4.50 -0.01
N SER A 88 12.30 -3.48 -0.19
CA SER A 88 13.75 -3.64 -0.30
C SER A 88 14.40 -4.30 0.92
N GLN A 89 13.76 -4.21 2.08
CA GLN A 89 14.23 -4.76 3.35
C GLN A 89 13.76 -6.20 3.60
N THR A 90 12.82 -6.72 2.79
CA THR A 90 12.34 -8.10 2.93
C THR A 90 13.24 -9.01 2.11
N GLN A 91 13.73 -10.10 2.69
CA GLN A 91 14.49 -11.11 1.95
C GLN A 91 13.53 -11.87 1.02
N ALA A 92 13.85 -11.97 -0.27
CA ALA A 92 13.06 -12.72 -1.22
C ALA A 92 13.02 -14.20 -0.82
N VAL A 93 11.83 -14.80 -0.87
CA VAL A 93 11.61 -16.22 -0.58
C VAL A 93 11.86 -17.08 -1.82
N ALA A 94 11.75 -16.48 -3.01
CA ALA A 94 12.02 -17.11 -4.29
C ALA A 94 12.81 -16.17 -5.20
N GLU A 95 13.65 -16.74 -6.05
CA GLU A 95 14.31 -16.00 -7.12
C GLU A 95 13.29 -15.57 -8.18
N LEU A 96 13.46 -14.36 -8.69
CA LEU A 96 12.63 -13.88 -9.79
C LEU A 96 13.04 -14.62 -11.08
N PRO A 97 12.11 -15.26 -11.80
CA PRO A 97 12.43 -15.93 -13.05
C PRO A 97 12.93 -14.92 -14.07
N THR A 98 13.84 -15.37 -14.95
CA THR A 98 14.40 -14.54 -16.03
C THR A 98 13.32 -13.92 -16.91
N ASN A 99 12.23 -14.66 -17.14
CA ASN A 99 11.04 -14.19 -17.83
C ASN A 99 9.81 -14.32 -16.94
N ILE A 100 9.17 -13.20 -16.64
CA ILE A 100 7.85 -13.19 -16.00
C ILE A 100 6.80 -13.48 -17.08
N PRO A 101 5.92 -14.49 -16.93
CA PRO A 101 4.87 -14.74 -17.90
C PRO A 101 3.92 -13.53 -18.01
N HIS A 102 3.53 -13.16 -19.24
CA HIS A 102 2.64 -12.00 -19.47
C HIS A 102 1.32 -12.10 -18.72
N SER A 103 0.83 -13.32 -18.50
CA SER A 103 -0.40 -13.58 -17.74
C SER A 103 -0.31 -13.07 -16.29
N HIS A 104 0.88 -13.05 -15.67
CA HIS A 104 1.05 -12.46 -14.34
C HIS A 104 0.86 -10.94 -14.39
N VAL A 105 1.50 -10.27 -15.35
CA VAL A 105 1.35 -8.81 -15.54
C VAL A 105 -0.09 -8.44 -15.85
N THR A 106 -0.77 -9.18 -16.73
CA THR A 106 -2.19 -8.98 -17.05
C THR A 106 -3.08 -9.13 -15.81
N LYS A 107 -2.88 -10.19 -15.00
CA LYS A 107 -3.64 -10.39 -13.76
C LYS A 107 -3.39 -9.28 -12.75
N SER A 108 -2.14 -8.87 -12.57
CA SER A 108 -1.78 -7.74 -11.71
C SER A 108 -2.41 -6.43 -12.20
N LEU A 109 -2.44 -6.19 -13.50
CA LEU A 109 -3.06 -5.00 -14.08
C LEU A 109 -4.57 -4.98 -13.87
N LEU A 110 -5.27 -6.09 -14.15
CA LEU A 110 -6.70 -6.23 -13.90
C LEU A 110 -7.02 -5.92 -12.43
N HIS A 111 -6.28 -6.54 -11.50
CA HIS A 111 -6.46 -6.32 -10.08
C HIS A 111 -6.30 -4.84 -9.66
N LEU A 112 -5.31 -4.14 -10.22
CA LEU A 112 -5.09 -2.71 -9.95
C LEU A 112 -6.21 -1.83 -10.51
N VAL A 113 -6.72 -2.15 -11.70
CA VAL A 113 -7.84 -1.44 -12.33
C VAL A 113 -9.11 -1.63 -11.51
N GLU A 114 -9.47 -2.87 -11.17
CA GLU A 114 -10.65 -3.16 -10.34
C GLU A 114 -10.58 -2.47 -8.97
N SER A 115 -9.40 -2.45 -8.35
CA SER A 115 -9.18 -1.76 -7.08
C SER A 115 -9.35 -0.24 -7.19
N HIS A 116 -8.89 0.34 -8.29
CA HIS A 116 -9.04 1.78 -8.55
C HIS A 116 -10.50 2.14 -8.84
N GLU A 117 -11.19 1.36 -9.66
CA GLU A 117 -12.62 1.53 -9.93
C GLU A 117 -13.46 1.40 -8.66
N TYR A 118 -13.15 0.41 -7.80
CA TYR A 118 -13.82 0.29 -6.51
C TYR A 118 -13.59 1.52 -5.64
N TYR A 119 -12.36 2.05 -5.59
CA TYR A 119 -12.07 3.29 -4.88
C TYR A 119 -12.91 4.46 -5.40
N LEU A 120 -12.91 4.71 -6.71
CA LEU A 120 -13.66 5.81 -7.31
C LEU A 120 -15.15 5.73 -6.99
N ASN A 121 -15.73 4.52 -7.06
CA ASN A 121 -17.16 4.33 -6.89
C ASN A 121 -17.61 4.29 -5.43
N GLN A 122 -16.78 3.83 -4.50
CA GLN A 122 -17.22 3.50 -3.14
C GLN A 122 -16.49 4.26 -2.04
N LEU A 123 -15.24 4.70 -2.29
CA LEU A 123 -14.34 5.20 -1.24
C LEU A 123 -13.93 6.66 -1.43
N ALA A 124 -13.93 7.18 -2.66
CA ALA A 124 -13.44 8.53 -2.94
C ALA A 124 -14.12 9.60 -2.07
N SER A 125 -15.44 9.50 -1.86
CA SER A 125 -16.21 10.41 -1.01
C SER A 125 -15.88 10.32 0.49
N LYS A 126 -15.22 9.25 0.93
CA LYS A 126 -14.78 9.02 2.30
C LYS A 126 -13.31 9.41 2.53
N THR A 127 -12.59 9.81 1.48
CA THR A 127 -11.17 10.20 1.59
C THR A 127 -11.01 11.71 1.69
N HIS A 128 -10.00 12.14 2.44
CA HIS A 128 -9.72 13.55 2.67
C HIS A 128 -8.69 14.11 1.68
N PHE A 129 -7.73 13.27 1.29
CA PHE A 129 -6.63 13.64 0.40
C PHE A 129 -6.40 12.55 -0.64
N HIS A 130 -6.02 12.97 -1.85
CA HIS A 130 -5.59 12.09 -2.93
C HIS A 130 -4.23 12.58 -3.40
N TYR A 131 -3.22 11.72 -3.30
CA TYR A 131 -1.89 11.99 -3.83
C TYR A 131 -1.48 10.95 -4.86
N ASP A 132 -0.64 11.40 -5.79
CA ASP A 132 0.06 10.52 -6.72
C ASP A 132 1.41 10.11 -6.12
N TYR A 133 1.79 8.86 -6.34
CA TYR A 133 3.08 8.29 -5.95
C TYR A 133 4.23 9.12 -6.53
N GLU A 134 4.06 9.63 -7.74
CA GLU A 134 5.02 10.49 -8.41
C GLU A 134 5.26 11.82 -7.68
N THR A 135 4.28 12.33 -6.92
CA THR A 135 4.43 13.55 -6.10
C THR A 135 5.48 13.35 -5.00
N PHE A 136 5.61 12.14 -4.46
CA PHE A 136 6.60 11.82 -3.43
C PHE A 136 8.03 11.73 -3.97
N LYS A 137 8.23 11.79 -5.29
CA LYS A 137 9.57 11.90 -5.89
C LYS A 137 10.10 13.33 -5.89
N SER A 138 9.22 14.32 -5.75
CA SER A 138 9.60 15.73 -5.70
C SER A 138 10.09 16.07 -4.29
N LEU A 139 11.41 16.10 -4.08
CA LEU A 139 12.01 16.40 -2.77
C LEU A 139 11.83 17.88 -2.35
N ASP A 140 11.39 18.73 -3.27
CA ASP A 140 11.27 20.18 -3.06
C ASP A 140 9.97 20.59 -2.33
N SER A 141 9.06 19.64 -2.05
CA SER A 141 7.80 19.92 -1.37
C SER A 141 7.46 18.82 -0.35
N LEU A 142 7.16 19.23 0.88
CA LEU A 142 6.68 18.35 1.95
C LEU A 142 5.15 18.42 2.13
N THR A 143 4.43 19.05 1.19
CA THR A 143 2.99 19.33 1.31
C THR A 143 2.18 18.05 1.54
N CYS A 144 2.52 16.95 0.86
CA CYS A 144 1.83 15.66 1.01
C CYS A 144 2.04 15.00 2.39
N TYR A 145 3.03 15.44 3.18
CA TYR A 145 3.23 15.02 4.57
C TYR A 145 2.56 16.00 5.54
N GLN A 146 2.66 17.30 5.26
CA GLN A 146 2.17 18.37 6.13
C GLN A 146 0.64 18.43 6.17
N GLU A 147 -0.04 18.37 5.04
CA GLU A 147 -1.51 18.52 4.98
C GLU A 147 -2.25 17.42 5.76
N PRO A 148 -1.90 16.12 5.63
CA PRO A 148 -2.59 15.07 6.39
C PRO A 148 -2.38 15.18 7.90
N LEU A 149 -1.21 15.67 8.34
CA LEU A 149 -0.87 15.85 9.76
C LEU A 149 -1.48 17.14 10.33
N ALA A 150 -1.49 18.23 9.57
CA ALA A 150 -2.16 19.47 9.95
C ALA A 150 -3.66 19.26 10.17
N LYS A 151 -4.31 18.39 9.38
CA LYS A 151 -5.72 17.99 9.60
C LYS A 151 -5.94 17.31 10.96
N LEU A 152 -4.91 16.65 11.50
CA LEU A 152 -4.93 16.06 12.84
C LEU A 152 -4.57 17.05 13.96
N GLY A 153 -4.34 18.33 13.62
CA GLY A 153 -3.84 19.34 14.56
C GLY A 153 -2.36 19.19 14.89
N ILE A 154 -1.59 18.47 14.07
CA ILE A 154 -0.16 18.24 14.26
C ILE A 154 0.61 19.16 13.32
N GLU A 155 1.28 20.15 13.89
CA GLU A 155 2.14 21.07 13.13
C GLU A 155 3.56 20.50 13.04
N ILE A 156 4.07 20.36 11.82
CA ILE A 156 5.47 20.03 11.59
C ILE A 156 6.24 21.34 11.46
N PRO A 157 7.20 21.65 12.35
CA PRO A 157 8.03 22.84 12.21
C PRO A 157 8.76 22.82 10.86
N GLN A 158 8.83 23.98 10.19
CA GLN A 158 9.55 24.11 8.91
C GLN A 158 11.03 23.73 9.00
N SER A 159 11.60 23.71 10.20
CA SER A 159 12.98 23.30 10.46
C SER A 159 13.21 21.79 10.46
N VAL A 160 12.15 20.97 10.41
CA VAL A 160 12.26 19.51 10.40
C VAL A 160 12.45 19.03 8.96
N SER A 161 13.63 18.49 8.67
CA SER A 161 13.86 17.72 7.45
C SER A 161 13.19 16.34 7.60
N LEU A 162 12.25 16.03 6.71
CA LEU A 162 11.68 14.69 6.61
C LEU A 162 12.50 13.87 5.62
N GLU A 163 13.15 12.82 6.11
CA GLU A 163 13.93 11.90 5.29
C GLU A 163 13.23 10.55 5.18
N THR A 164 13.38 9.89 4.03
CA THR A 164 12.95 8.50 3.84
C THR A 164 14.16 7.57 3.82
N GLY A 165 14.15 6.56 4.68
CA GLY A 165 15.15 5.48 4.66
C GLY A 165 14.94 4.48 3.51
N LEU A 166 13.95 4.70 2.64
CA LEU A 166 13.62 3.82 1.53
C LEU A 166 14.40 4.23 0.28
N THR A 167 15.42 3.46 -0.07
CA THR A 167 16.06 3.54 -1.39
C THR A 167 15.21 2.85 -2.44
N GLN A 168 14.96 3.55 -3.56
CA GLN A 168 14.31 2.97 -4.73
C GLN A 168 15.14 1.77 -5.23
N GLN A 169 14.52 0.58 -5.37
CA GLN A 169 15.19 -0.55 -5.97
C GLN A 169 15.54 -0.24 -7.43
N ALA A 170 16.77 -0.55 -7.84
CA ALA A 170 17.25 -0.35 -9.21
C ALA A 170 16.32 -1.04 -10.23
N ASN A 171 15.96 -0.29 -11.27
CA ASN A 171 14.73 -0.50 -12.04
C ASN A 171 14.91 -1.25 -13.37
N LYS A 172 16.15 -1.60 -13.75
CA LYS A 172 16.47 -2.10 -15.09
C LYS A 172 15.66 -3.33 -15.50
N GLN A 173 15.55 -4.31 -14.61
CA GLN A 173 14.76 -5.52 -14.87
C GLN A 173 13.26 -5.22 -14.98
N SER A 174 12.75 -4.27 -14.20
CA SER A 174 11.34 -3.86 -14.28
C SER A 174 11.02 -3.18 -15.62
N ASP A 175 11.96 -2.36 -16.12
CA ASP A 175 11.82 -1.68 -17.41
C ASP A 175 11.87 -2.67 -18.58
N GLU A 176 12.73 -3.71 -18.51
CA GLU A 176 12.78 -4.80 -19.48
C GLU A 176 11.48 -5.61 -19.51
N ILE A 177 10.94 -5.99 -18.34
CA ILE A 177 9.65 -6.71 -18.25
C ILE A 177 8.53 -5.84 -18.82
N LYS A 178 8.50 -4.55 -18.49
CA LYS A 178 7.52 -3.60 -19.01
C LYS A 178 7.58 -3.50 -20.53
N ALA A 179 8.77 -3.35 -21.11
CA ALA A 179 8.97 -3.27 -22.55
C ALA A 179 8.55 -4.57 -23.25
N ASN A 180 8.92 -5.73 -22.70
CA ASN A 180 8.55 -7.03 -23.23
C ASN A 180 7.02 -7.23 -23.24
N TYR A 181 6.34 -6.86 -22.14
CA TYR A 181 4.88 -6.92 -22.07
C TYR A 181 4.21 -5.98 -23.08
N LEU A 182 4.74 -4.76 -23.27
CA LEU A 182 4.25 -3.83 -24.29
C LEU A 182 4.40 -4.39 -25.71
N SER A 183 5.51 -5.05 -26.02
CA SER A 183 5.71 -5.73 -27.31
C SER A 183 4.63 -6.78 -27.54
N PHE A 184 4.39 -7.63 -26.54
CA PHE A 184 3.39 -8.70 -26.60
C PHE A 184 1.98 -8.18 -26.89
N ILE A 185 1.50 -7.16 -26.16
CA ILE A 185 0.14 -6.63 -26.36
C ILE A 185 -0.01 -5.86 -27.68
N ASN A 186 1.10 -5.32 -28.21
CA ASN A 186 1.12 -4.62 -29.50
C ASN A 186 1.33 -5.58 -30.69
N GLY A 187 1.60 -6.87 -30.43
CA GLY A 187 1.84 -7.88 -31.47
C GLY A 187 3.20 -7.78 -32.17
N ASN A 188 4.19 -7.15 -31.53
CA ASN A 188 5.57 -7.01 -32.01
C ASN A 188 6.49 -8.11 -31.47
#